data_AF-A0A516SBN5-F1
#
_entry.id   AF-A0A516SBN5-F1
#
_cell.length_a   1.000
_cell.length_b   1.000
_cell.length_c   1.000
_cell.angle_alpha   90.00
_cell.angle_beta   90.00
_cell.angle_gamma   90.00
#
_symmetry.space_group_name_H-M   'P 1'
#
loop_
_entity.id
_entity.type
_entity.pdbx_description
1 polymer ?
#
loop_
_entity_poly.entity_id
_entity_poly.type
_entity_poly.pdbx_seq_one_letter_code
_entity_poly.pdbx_strand_id
1 'polypeptide(L)'
;MDPTRATQHGNLASFYQPDFGLALLLEPGSRDLLPMHPRGELPHQRTITSVFDAKAGPDQPVGYTVKTQVQGGGAEKLRNELASQNRDELQKNYLNFYARFYPGITVAAPLTVEDDKQANLVTVTEHYRIADFWTRNKQAGRREAQIYTPDIREYLRKPDQLIRNAPLAWAFPIDIEQISRVELPVGWKLEAENHVVEDPAFEYRQTVNVQGTLVSIYDRFRSRTDHIMPADMARVSAKLEVAFDWLGYSLYTNEQGKQVEREAPAPAGGKVHFNWTIALLGLMLTGVWIALAIMLYRYDPPAKPGQATGPGEKIGGWLVLVAIGVSFNPFRALKELFEMLPVYSLDSWAAITSLDGAAYHPLWAPTLLFALAAQLAQVVFTVLTAVLFFQKRRLLPRVYIGLGVGSLLSALICVIGLSAIPGAENDAKEWARALPIVTMQILVWGAYFLRSKRVARTFVHINETAATRRRPGTPLPESAGSDA
;
A
#
# COMPACT_ATOMS: atom_id res chain seq x y z
N MET A 1 33.41 30.67 5.55
CA MET A 1 33.51 30.63 4.08
C MET A 1 34.14 29.31 3.71
N ASP A 2 33.43 28.51 2.92
CA ASP A 2 33.91 27.20 2.45
C ASP A 2 34.40 27.33 1.00
N PRO A 3 35.70 27.21 0.70
CA PRO A 3 36.22 27.43 -0.64
C PRO A 3 35.74 26.40 -1.68
N THR A 4 35.11 25.29 -1.26
CA THR A 4 34.56 24.28 -2.16
C THR A 4 33.14 24.60 -2.64
N ARG A 5 32.52 25.64 -2.07
CA ARG A 5 31.14 26.06 -2.38
C ARG A 5 31.13 27.36 -3.16
N ALA A 6 30.63 27.31 -4.40
CA ALA A 6 30.36 28.52 -5.18
C ALA A 6 29.20 29.33 -4.58
N THR A 7 29.07 30.61 -4.98
CA THR A 7 27.90 31.48 -4.75
C THR A 7 27.47 31.76 -3.30
N GLN A 8 28.39 31.63 -2.35
CA GLN A 8 28.21 32.12 -0.98
C GLN A 8 28.09 33.66 -0.98
N HIS A 9 26.88 34.15 -0.71
CA HIS A 9 26.57 35.58 -0.62
C HIS A 9 25.92 35.89 0.74
N GLY A 10 26.13 37.11 1.24
CA GLY A 10 25.60 37.57 2.51
C GLY A 10 26.67 38.06 3.49
N ASN A 11 26.26 38.27 4.75
CA ASN A 11 27.15 38.57 5.85
C ASN A 11 27.42 37.31 6.70
N LEU A 12 28.33 37.39 7.68
CA LEU A 12 28.67 36.26 8.55
C LEU A 12 27.47 35.66 9.29
N ALA A 13 26.42 36.45 9.56
CA ALA A 13 25.21 35.97 10.21
C ALA A 13 24.23 35.28 9.24
N SER A 14 24.33 35.53 7.93
CA SER A 14 23.44 34.96 6.90
C SER A 14 24.09 33.87 6.05
N PHE A 15 25.38 33.56 6.28
CA PHE A 15 26.03 32.43 5.63
C PHE A 15 25.49 31.11 6.15
N TYR A 16 25.21 30.19 5.21
CA TYR A 16 24.91 28.82 5.59
C TYR A 16 26.17 28.15 6.12
N GLN A 17 26.11 27.76 7.40
CA GLN A 17 27.09 26.91 8.05
C GLN A 17 26.71 25.44 7.79
N PRO A 18 27.50 24.68 7.03
CA PRO A 18 27.31 23.24 6.90
C PRO A 18 27.53 22.57 8.24
N ASP A 19 26.82 21.46 8.46
CA ASP A 19 27.13 20.53 9.52
C ASP A 19 28.22 19.56 9.03
N PHE A 20 29.44 19.75 9.52
CA PHE A 20 30.57 18.86 9.21
C PHE A 20 30.83 17.83 10.33
N GLY A 21 29.97 17.77 11.35
CA GLY A 21 30.15 16.90 12.50
C GLY A 21 31.30 17.36 13.39
N LEU A 22 32.51 16.85 13.11
CA LEU A 22 33.71 17.11 13.89
C LEU A 22 34.78 17.77 13.03
N ALA A 23 35.43 18.81 13.56
CA ALA A 23 36.52 19.52 12.92
C ALA A 23 37.76 19.57 13.82
N LEU A 24 38.94 19.47 13.21
CA LEU A 24 40.21 19.66 13.91
C LEU A 24 40.59 21.15 13.86
N LEU A 25 40.73 21.78 15.03
CA LEU A 25 41.22 23.16 15.11
C LEU A 25 42.71 23.20 14.77
N LEU A 26 43.09 23.98 13.75
CA LEU A 26 44.48 24.15 13.32
C LEU A 26 45.19 25.20 14.19
N GLU A 27 45.56 24.80 15.41
CA GLU A 27 46.35 25.57 16.37
C GLU A 27 47.47 24.69 16.95
N PRO A 28 48.69 25.23 17.22
CA PRO A 28 49.76 24.44 17.83
C PRO A 28 49.30 23.75 19.13
N GLY A 29 49.43 22.42 19.18
CA GLY A 29 49.06 21.62 20.35
C GLY A 29 47.63 21.08 20.35
N SER A 30 46.79 21.48 19.40
CA SER A 30 45.44 20.93 19.22
C SER A 30 45.51 19.45 18.80
N ARG A 31 44.86 18.58 19.58
CA ARG A 31 44.74 17.12 19.31
C ARG A 31 43.31 16.62 19.33
N ASP A 32 42.38 17.41 19.87
CA ASP A 32 40.99 17.03 20.05
C ASP A 32 40.14 17.55 18.88
N LEU A 33 39.10 16.78 18.55
CA LEU A 33 38.10 17.18 17.57
C LEU A 33 37.02 18.05 18.25
N LEU A 34 36.66 19.14 17.60
CA LEU A 34 35.61 20.05 18.06
C LEU A 34 34.33 19.84 17.24
N PRO A 35 33.15 19.95 17.85
CA PRO A 35 31.88 19.93 17.12
C PRO A 35 31.78 21.13 16.16
N MET A 36 31.42 20.86 14.91
CA MET A 36 31.20 21.83 13.83
C MET A 36 29.75 21.72 13.32
N HIS A 37 28.81 21.87 14.25
CA HIS A 37 27.38 21.95 13.96
C HIS A 37 26.93 23.42 13.87
N PRO A 38 25.87 23.73 13.09
CA PRO A 38 25.23 25.05 13.11
C PRO A 38 24.83 25.46 14.52
N ARG A 39 25.08 26.72 14.91
CA ARG A 39 24.66 27.25 16.22
C ARG A 39 23.32 27.98 16.08
N GLY A 40 22.30 27.55 16.83
CA GLY A 40 20.97 28.20 16.90
C GLY A 40 19.89 27.49 16.08
N GLU A 41 18.67 28.06 16.07
CA GLU A 41 17.61 27.60 15.16
C GLU A 41 17.98 27.98 13.73
N LEU A 42 18.09 26.98 12.85
CA LEU A 42 18.19 27.22 11.42
C LEU A 42 16.86 27.83 10.97
N PRO A 43 16.85 29.04 10.39
CA PRO A 43 15.61 29.62 9.91
C PRO A 43 15.08 28.76 8.75
N HIS A 44 13.75 28.73 8.54
CA HIS A 44 13.11 27.82 7.55
C HIS A 44 13.86 27.82 6.22
N GLN A 45 14.36 26.68 5.80
CA GLN A 45 15.21 26.63 4.62
C GLN A 45 14.44 26.99 3.35
N ARG A 46 13.13 26.75 3.36
CA ARG A 46 12.22 27.00 2.25
C ARG A 46 10.81 27.32 2.75
N THR A 47 10.27 28.45 2.30
CA THR A 47 8.87 28.84 2.52
C THR A 47 8.17 28.97 1.18
N ILE A 48 7.02 28.32 1.02
CA ILE A 48 6.18 28.40 -0.18
C ILE A 48 4.88 29.08 0.19
N THR A 49 4.51 30.14 -0.51
CA THR A 49 3.18 30.74 -0.41
C THR A 49 2.42 30.52 -1.71
N SER A 50 1.32 29.79 -1.63
CA SER A 50 0.43 29.51 -2.75
C SER A 50 -0.88 30.27 -2.58
N VAL A 51 -1.27 31.06 -3.57
CA VAL A 51 -2.52 31.84 -3.55
C VAL A 51 -3.42 31.35 -4.69
N PHE A 52 -4.61 30.89 -4.33
CA PHE A 52 -5.68 30.48 -5.23
C PHE A 52 -6.77 31.56 -5.24
N ASP A 53 -6.83 32.35 -6.32
CA ASP A 53 -7.89 33.33 -6.54
C ASP A 53 -9.11 32.62 -7.16
N ALA A 54 -10.04 32.20 -6.29
CA ALA A 54 -11.28 31.53 -6.65
C ALA A 54 -12.53 32.42 -6.43
N LYS A 55 -12.33 33.75 -6.29
CA LYS A 55 -13.42 34.72 -6.01
C LYS A 55 -14.49 34.75 -7.09
N ALA A 56 -14.16 34.35 -8.32
CA ALA A 56 -15.09 34.32 -9.45
C ALA A 56 -16.09 33.15 -9.39
N GLY A 57 -15.92 32.21 -8.44
CA GLY A 57 -16.83 31.10 -8.22
C GLY A 57 -16.45 29.81 -8.97
N PRO A 58 -17.20 28.72 -8.74
CA PRO A 58 -16.77 27.36 -9.10
C PRO A 58 -16.89 27.01 -10.59
N ASP A 59 -17.47 27.89 -11.40
CA ASP A 59 -17.56 27.73 -12.86
C ASP A 59 -16.46 28.49 -13.61
N GLN A 60 -15.59 29.20 -12.90
CA GLN A 60 -14.56 30.05 -13.48
C GLN A 60 -13.16 29.48 -13.23
N PRO A 61 -12.22 29.66 -14.17
CA PRO A 61 -10.83 29.29 -13.93
C PRO A 61 -10.21 30.11 -12.79
N VAL A 62 -9.33 29.47 -12.03
CA VAL A 62 -8.70 30.02 -10.84
C VAL A 62 -7.31 30.56 -11.17
N GLY A 63 -7.02 31.77 -10.69
CA GLY A 63 -5.66 32.30 -10.71
C GLY A 63 -4.82 31.59 -9.64
N TYR A 64 -3.63 31.12 -10.00
CA TYR A 64 -2.75 30.42 -9.07
C TYR A 64 -1.38 31.07 -9.06
N THR A 65 -1.00 31.67 -7.94
CA THR A 65 0.32 32.29 -7.76
C THR A 65 1.12 31.50 -6.74
N VAL A 66 2.34 31.11 -7.09
CA VAL A 66 3.26 30.44 -6.18
C VAL A 66 4.45 31.34 -5.94
N LYS A 67 4.77 31.60 -4.68
CA LYS A 67 5.97 32.31 -4.26
C LYS A 67 6.84 31.37 -3.44
N THR A 68 7.98 30.98 -3.99
CA THR A 68 8.98 30.17 -3.29
C THR A 68 10.09 31.06 -2.79
N GLN A 69 10.34 31.05 -1.49
CA GLN A 69 11.44 31.75 -0.84
C GLN A 69 12.41 30.72 -0.26
N VAL A 70 13.67 30.77 -0.69
CA VAL A 70 14.74 29.90 -0.19
C VAL A 70 15.86 30.75 0.37
N GLN A 71 16.44 30.30 1.46
CA GLN A 71 17.50 31.02 2.18
C GLN A 71 18.66 30.10 2.53
N GLY A 72 19.80 30.69 2.88
CA GLY A 72 20.98 29.92 3.28
C GLY A 72 21.46 28.98 2.17
N GLY A 73 21.69 27.71 2.51
CA GLY A 73 22.18 26.71 1.55
C GLY A 73 21.19 26.43 0.41
N GLY A 74 19.88 26.56 0.67
CA GLY A 74 18.85 26.45 -0.36
C GLY A 74 18.93 27.58 -1.40
N ALA A 75 19.19 28.82 -0.94
CA ALA A 75 19.40 29.96 -1.83
C ALA A 75 20.63 29.78 -2.71
N GLU A 76 21.75 29.34 -2.13
CA GLU A 76 22.98 29.07 -2.88
C GLU A 76 22.78 27.96 -3.93
N LYS A 77 22.11 26.87 -3.56
CA LYS A 77 21.76 25.78 -4.49
C LYS A 77 20.88 26.29 -5.63
N LEU A 78 19.84 27.07 -5.32
CA LEU A 78 18.94 27.63 -6.34
C LEU A 78 19.67 28.64 -7.24
N ARG A 79 20.56 29.49 -6.70
CA ARG A 79 21.38 30.40 -7.53
C ARG A 79 22.23 29.63 -8.53
N ASN A 80 22.86 28.53 -8.09
CA ASN A 80 23.67 27.70 -8.98
C ASN A 80 22.82 27.06 -10.08
N GLU A 81 21.62 26.58 -9.74
CA GLU A 81 20.67 26.05 -10.71
C GLU A 81 20.25 27.11 -11.73
N LEU A 82 19.83 28.29 -11.25
CA LEU A 82 19.44 29.44 -12.07
C LEU A 82 20.56 29.98 -12.96
N ALA A 83 21.82 29.87 -12.52
CA ALA A 83 22.98 30.26 -13.33
C ALA A 83 23.27 29.27 -14.46
N SER A 84 22.83 28.02 -14.31
CA SER A 84 23.09 26.92 -15.25
C SER A 84 21.94 26.64 -16.25
N GLN A 85 20.72 27.09 -15.95
CA GLN A 85 19.52 26.80 -16.74
C GLN A 85 18.95 28.04 -17.44
N ASN A 86 18.32 27.84 -18.61
CA ASN A 86 17.53 28.87 -19.26
C ASN A 86 16.20 29.08 -18.51
N ARG A 87 15.79 30.34 -18.33
CA ARG A 87 14.53 30.72 -17.67
C ARG A 87 13.30 30.09 -18.33
N ASP A 88 13.28 29.98 -19.66
CA ASP A 88 12.14 29.36 -20.36
C ASP A 88 12.02 27.86 -20.07
N GLU A 89 13.17 27.18 -19.97
CA GLU A 89 13.22 25.76 -19.62
C GLU A 89 12.81 25.53 -18.17
N LEU A 90 13.29 26.38 -17.25
CA LEU A 90 12.89 26.37 -15.85
C LEU A 90 11.37 26.53 -15.70
N GLN A 91 10.78 27.51 -16.40
CA GLN A 91 9.34 27.74 -16.38
C GLN A 91 8.56 26.52 -16.91
N LYS A 92 9.04 25.90 -17.99
CA LYS A 92 8.43 24.69 -18.52
C LYS A 92 8.50 23.53 -17.53
N ASN A 93 9.63 23.37 -16.84
CA ASN A 93 9.82 22.33 -15.84
C ASN A 93 8.88 22.53 -14.64
N TYR A 94 8.73 23.76 -14.17
CA TYR A 94 7.83 24.08 -13.06
C TYR A 94 6.35 23.93 -13.45
N LEU A 95 5.96 24.37 -14.66
CA LEU A 95 4.62 24.12 -15.19
C LEU A 95 4.31 22.60 -15.23
N ASN A 96 5.24 21.80 -15.75
CA ASN A 96 5.09 20.34 -15.83
C ASN A 96 5.01 19.68 -14.44
N PHE A 97 5.67 20.24 -13.43
CA PHE A 97 5.57 19.78 -12.05
C PHE A 97 4.14 19.97 -11.52
N TYR A 98 3.57 21.18 -11.65
CA TYR A 98 2.21 21.46 -11.18
C TYR A 98 1.10 20.83 -12.04
N ALA A 99 1.36 20.57 -13.33
CA ALA A 99 0.40 19.92 -14.23
C ALA A 99 0.01 18.49 -13.80
N ARG A 100 0.81 17.84 -12.95
CA ARG A 100 0.49 16.54 -12.34
C ARG A 100 -0.64 16.62 -11.31
N PHE A 101 -0.85 17.80 -10.73
CA PHE A 101 -1.84 18.06 -9.69
C PHE A 101 -3.05 18.80 -10.24
N TYR A 102 -2.81 19.70 -11.20
CA TYR A 102 -3.83 20.49 -11.88
C TYR A 102 -3.75 20.26 -13.39
N PRO A 103 -4.44 19.24 -13.92
CA PRO A 103 -4.49 18.98 -15.35
C PRO A 103 -4.98 20.22 -16.13
N GLY A 104 -4.31 20.55 -17.24
CA GLY A 104 -4.67 21.71 -18.05
C GLY A 104 -4.24 23.07 -17.47
N ILE A 105 -3.43 23.10 -16.40
CA ILE A 105 -2.81 24.34 -15.91
C ILE A 105 -1.97 25.01 -17.01
N THR A 106 -2.03 26.34 -17.07
CA THR A 106 -1.31 27.15 -18.06
C THR A 106 -0.55 28.29 -17.41
N VAL A 107 0.50 28.79 -18.06
CA VAL A 107 1.24 29.98 -17.61
C VAL A 107 0.37 31.22 -17.85
N ALA A 108 0.15 32.01 -16.80
CA ALA A 108 -0.59 33.26 -16.87
C ALA A 108 0.34 34.48 -17.06
N ALA A 109 1.55 34.43 -16.49
CA ALA A 109 2.60 35.42 -16.72
C ALA A 109 3.99 34.76 -16.54
N PRO A 110 5.05 35.32 -17.15
CA PRO A 110 6.41 34.80 -16.96
C PRO A 110 6.82 34.76 -15.49
N LEU A 111 7.58 33.73 -15.09
CA LEU A 111 8.13 33.68 -13.74
C LEU A 111 9.11 34.82 -13.49
N THR A 112 9.16 35.28 -12.25
CA THR A 112 10.10 36.31 -11.80
C THR A 112 11.03 35.75 -10.73
N VAL A 113 12.26 36.25 -10.72
CA VAL A 113 13.29 35.84 -9.76
C VAL A 113 13.90 37.09 -9.15
N GLU A 114 13.89 37.15 -7.82
CA GLU A 114 14.52 38.18 -7.01
C GLU A 114 15.63 37.55 -6.17
N ASP A 115 16.84 38.09 -6.25
CA ASP A 115 18.00 37.60 -5.49
C ASP A 115 18.50 38.69 -4.54
N ASP A 116 18.17 38.57 -3.26
CA ASP A 116 18.75 39.37 -2.20
C ASP A 116 20.04 38.71 -1.70
N LYS A 117 21.15 39.17 -2.26
CA LYS A 117 22.48 38.68 -1.90
C LYS A 117 22.93 39.10 -0.50
N GLN A 118 22.37 40.17 0.08
CA GLN A 118 22.75 40.60 1.43
C GLN A 118 22.08 39.70 2.48
N ALA A 119 20.80 39.37 2.27
CA ALA A 119 20.04 38.46 3.13
C ALA A 119 20.29 36.98 2.85
N ASN A 120 21.03 36.64 1.78
CA ASN A 120 21.19 35.28 1.27
C ASN A 120 19.84 34.60 0.99
N LEU A 121 18.96 35.32 0.29
CA LEU A 121 17.57 34.94 0.02
C LEU A 121 17.31 35.00 -1.49
N VAL A 122 16.74 33.94 -2.05
CA VAL A 122 16.22 33.94 -3.43
C VAL A 122 14.72 33.71 -3.38
N THR A 123 13.98 34.55 -4.09
CA THR A 123 12.54 34.46 -4.25
C THR A 123 12.21 34.18 -5.71
N VAL A 124 11.41 33.15 -5.96
CA VAL A 124 10.84 32.84 -7.28
C VAL A 124 9.34 33.01 -7.19
N THR A 125 8.74 33.76 -8.10
CA THR A 125 7.29 33.95 -8.18
C THR A 125 6.78 33.47 -9.53
N GLU A 126 5.79 32.59 -9.49
CA GLU A 126 5.20 31.91 -10.64
C GLU A 126 3.71 32.27 -10.72
N HIS A 127 3.21 32.45 -11.94
CA HIS A 127 1.81 32.84 -12.19
C HIS A 127 1.15 31.89 -13.18
N TYR A 128 0.09 31.24 -12.74
CA TYR A 128 -0.63 30.21 -13.48
C TYR A 128 -2.14 30.47 -13.52
N ARG A 129 -2.80 29.77 -14.44
CA ARG A 129 -4.26 29.67 -14.55
C ARG A 129 -4.66 28.21 -14.56
N ILE A 130 -5.55 27.84 -13.63
CA ILE A 130 -6.12 26.49 -13.50
C ILE A 130 -7.53 26.52 -14.09
N ALA A 131 -7.73 25.81 -15.21
CA ALA A 131 -9.03 25.75 -15.87
C ALA A 131 -10.07 25.01 -15.02
N ASP A 132 -9.74 23.79 -14.61
CA ASP A 132 -10.65 22.86 -13.94
C ASP A 132 -10.31 22.71 -12.45
N PHE A 133 -10.29 23.83 -11.71
CA PHE A 133 -9.99 23.80 -10.27
C PHE A 133 -11.08 23.08 -9.46
N TRP A 134 -12.34 23.24 -9.87
CA TRP A 134 -13.49 22.54 -9.30
C TRP A 134 -13.87 21.35 -10.16
N THR A 135 -13.50 20.17 -9.71
CA THR A 135 -13.81 18.92 -10.39
C THR A 135 -15.20 18.41 -9.98
N ARG A 136 -15.98 17.85 -10.92
CA ARG A 136 -17.33 17.35 -10.60
C ARG A 136 -17.27 15.91 -10.13
N ASN A 137 -17.85 15.63 -8.96
CA ASN A 137 -18.13 14.29 -8.45
C ASN A 137 -19.62 13.98 -8.63
N LYS A 138 -19.95 13.21 -9.69
CA LYS A 138 -21.34 12.92 -10.08
C LYS A 138 -22.06 12.01 -9.09
N GLN A 139 -21.39 11.02 -8.52
CA GLN A 139 -21.98 10.13 -7.50
C GLN A 139 -22.35 10.87 -6.22
N ALA A 140 -21.49 11.77 -5.73
CA ALA A 140 -21.76 12.54 -4.52
C ALA A 140 -22.59 13.81 -4.77
N GLY A 141 -22.95 14.11 -6.02
CA GLY A 141 -23.71 15.31 -6.39
C GLY A 141 -23.00 16.62 -5.98
N ARG A 142 -21.67 16.60 -5.94
CA ARG A 142 -20.84 17.71 -5.43
C ARG A 142 -19.68 18.04 -6.38
N ARG A 143 -19.09 19.21 -6.22
CA ARG A 143 -17.82 19.61 -6.82
C ARG A 143 -16.76 19.67 -5.75
N GLU A 144 -15.55 19.32 -6.13
CA GLU A 144 -14.42 19.17 -5.23
C GLU A 144 -13.24 19.99 -5.76
N ALA A 145 -12.70 20.85 -4.91
CA ALA A 145 -11.45 21.55 -5.16
C ALA A 145 -10.38 21.01 -4.21
N GLN A 146 -9.33 20.44 -4.79
CA GLN A 146 -8.20 19.91 -4.04
C GLN A 146 -7.06 20.92 -4.00
N ILE A 147 -6.64 21.27 -2.79
CA ILE A 147 -5.47 22.09 -2.49
C ILE A 147 -4.33 21.12 -2.26
N TYR A 148 -3.41 21.06 -3.21
CA TYR A 148 -2.24 20.19 -3.13
C TYR A 148 -1.03 20.93 -2.54
N THR A 149 -0.22 20.20 -1.78
CA THR A 149 1.02 20.69 -1.15
C THR A 149 2.22 19.84 -1.63
N PRO A 150 2.55 19.93 -2.93
CA PRO A 150 3.41 18.97 -3.58
C PRO A 150 4.86 19.01 -3.07
N ASP A 151 5.34 20.16 -2.60
CA ASP A 151 6.69 20.31 -2.07
C ASP A 151 6.90 19.57 -0.75
N ILE A 152 5.88 19.53 0.12
CA ILE A 152 5.92 18.76 1.36
C ILE A 152 5.68 17.28 1.09
N ARG A 153 4.85 16.95 0.09
CA ARG A 153 4.52 15.58 -0.32
C ARG A 153 5.75 14.72 -0.58
N GLU A 154 6.83 15.31 -1.12
CA GLU A 154 8.06 14.57 -1.43
C GLU A 154 8.76 14.04 -0.18
N TYR A 155 8.67 14.75 0.95
CA TYR A 155 9.27 14.35 2.23
C TYR A 155 8.40 13.39 3.04
N LEU A 156 7.11 13.29 2.71
CA LEU A 156 6.16 12.39 3.36
C LEU A 156 6.03 11.03 2.65
N ARG A 157 6.76 10.80 1.56
CA ARG A 157 6.73 9.51 0.85
C ARG A 157 7.30 8.41 1.71
N LYS A 158 6.64 7.25 1.70
CA LYS A 158 7.15 6.05 2.35
C LYS A 158 8.45 5.60 1.68
N PRO A 159 9.42 5.08 2.46
CA PRO A 159 10.60 4.44 1.89
C PRO A 159 10.23 3.22 1.03
N ASP A 160 10.89 3.07 -0.12
CA ASP A 160 10.64 1.93 -1.04
C ASP A 160 10.98 0.56 -0.42
N GLN A 161 11.95 0.54 0.51
CA GLN A 161 12.40 -0.68 1.20
C GLN A 161 12.19 -0.55 2.70
N LEU A 162 11.18 -1.23 3.24
CA LEU A 162 10.87 -1.24 4.67
C LEU A 162 11.73 -2.24 5.46
N ILE A 163 12.13 -3.35 4.85
CA ILE A 163 13.00 -4.36 5.46
C ILE A 163 14.44 -4.06 5.05
N ARG A 164 15.28 -3.66 6.01
CA ARG A 164 16.67 -3.25 5.79
C ARG A 164 17.57 -3.79 6.90
N ASN A 165 18.85 -4.01 6.59
CA ASN A 165 19.86 -4.39 7.58
C ASN A 165 20.81 -3.23 7.95
N ALA A 166 20.64 -2.07 7.32
CA ALA A 166 21.43 -0.87 7.55
C ALA A 166 20.52 0.36 7.65
N PRO A 167 20.94 1.42 8.36
CA PRO A 167 20.18 2.67 8.47
C PRO A 167 19.82 3.24 7.09
N LEU A 168 18.63 3.84 7.00
CA LEU A 168 18.22 4.62 5.85
C LEU A 168 18.70 6.06 6.06
N ALA A 169 19.56 6.56 5.17
CA ALA A 169 19.89 7.98 5.15
C ALA A 169 18.62 8.80 4.87
N TRP A 170 18.42 9.85 5.67
CA TRP A 170 17.27 10.73 5.61
C TRP A 170 17.73 12.17 5.44
N ALA A 171 16.99 12.97 4.68
CA ALA A 171 17.37 14.35 4.43
C ALA A 171 17.32 15.16 5.74
N PHE A 172 18.45 15.73 6.13
CA PHE A 172 18.59 16.54 7.33
C PHE A 172 19.71 17.58 7.19
N PRO A 173 19.56 18.77 7.79
CA PRO A 173 18.33 19.31 8.37
C PRO A 173 17.33 19.72 7.27
N ILE A 174 16.04 19.45 7.46
CA ILE A 174 14.96 19.94 6.61
C ILE A 174 13.94 20.67 7.47
N ASP A 175 13.60 21.89 7.06
CA ASP A 175 12.49 22.67 7.61
C ASP A 175 11.82 23.42 6.46
N ILE A 176 10.64 22.94 6.08
CA ILE A 176 9.86 23.46 4.96
C ILE A 176 8.47 23.85 5.45
N GLU A 177 8.03 25.04 5.06
CA GLU A 177 6.70 25.56 5.33
C GLU A 177 5.98 25.87 4.02
N GLN A 178 4.72 25.48 3.92
CA GLN A 178 3.83 25.85 2.84
C GLN A 178 2.56 26.52 3.40
N ILE A 179 2.27 27.71 2.90
CA ILE A 179 1.10 28.51 3.24
C ILE A 179 0.22 28.57 2.01
N SER A 180 -0.91 27.88 2.05
CA SER A 180 -1.89 27.86 0.95
C SER A 180 -3.09 28.72 1.32
N ARG A 181 -3.32 29.79 0.55
CA ARG A 181 -4.41 30.75 0.71
C ARG A 181 -5.42 30.57 -0.40
N VAL A 182 -6.66 30.27 -0.05
CA VAL A 182 -7.77 30.15 -1.00
C VAL A 182 -8.74 31.30 -0.77
N GLU A 183 -8.86 32.17 -1.76
CA GLU A 183 -9.80 33.29 -1.76
C GLU A 183 -11.11 32.85 -2.39
N LEU A 184 -12.13 32.65 -1.56
CA LEU A 184 -13.44 32.15 -1.96
C LEU A 184 -14.41 33.28 -2.32
N PRO A 185 -15.45 33.00 -3.13
CA PRO A 185 -16.45 34.02 -3.53
C PRO A 185 -17.29 34.52 -2.36
N VAL A 186 -17.54 33.66 -1.37
CA VAL A 186 -18.37 33.93 -0.19
C VAL A 186 -17.74 33.33 1.04
N GLY A 187 -18.09 33.85 2.22
CA GLY A 187 -17.56 33.32 3.47
C GLY A 187 -18.09 31.92 3.76
N TRP A 188 -17.19 30.97 3.95
CA TRP A 188 -17.54 29.58 4.27
C TRP A 188 -17.49 29.36 5.77
N LYS A 189 -18.40 28.52 6.28
CA LYS A 189 -18.37 28.06 7.67
C LYS A 189 -17.59 26.75 7.72
N LEU A 190 -16.28 26.87 7.85
CA LEU A 190 -15.38 25.74 8.05
C LEU A 190 -14.86 25.79 9.49
N GLU A 191 -14.70 24.63 10.10
CA GLU A 191 -14.06 24.54 11.40
C GLU A 191 -12.55 24.75 11.25
N ALA A 192 -11.94 25.39 12.25
CA ALA A 192 -10.49 25.46 12.31
C ALA A 192 -9.94 24.08 12.71
N GLU A 193 -8.87 23.66 12.04
CA GLU A 193 -8.27 22.35 12.25
C GLU A 193 -6.80 22.50 12.65
N ASN A 194 -6.33 21.60 13.51
CA ASN A 194 -4.92 21.54 13.90
C ASN A 194 -4.51 20.08 14.06
N HIS A 195 -3.72 19.59 13.11
CA HIS A 195 -3.25 18.22 13.06
C HIS A 195 -1.75 18.21 13.26
N VAL A 196 -1.28 17.32 14.14
CA VAL A 196 0.15 17.18 14.46
C VAL A 196 0.50 15.71 14.42
N VAL A 197 1.51 15.37 13.64
CA VAL A 197 2.10 14.05 13.59
C VAL A 197 3.54 14.15 14.06
N GLU A 198 3.79 13.60 15.25
CA GLU A 198 5.13 13.57 15.84
C GLU A 198 5.72 12.16 15.79
N ASP A 199 7.01 12.10 15.44
CA ASP A 199 7.90 10.94 15.57
C ASP A 199 9.30 11.43 16.01
N PRO A 200 10.15 10.58 16.62
CA PRO A 200 11.56 10.93 16.83
C PRO A 200 12.31 11.33 15.56
N ALA A 201 11.92 10.81 14.38
CA ALA A 201 12.59 11.10 13.12
C ALA A 201 12.09 12.38 12.42
N PHE A 202 10.84 12.78 12.63
CA PHE A 202 10.25 13.95 11.96
C PHE A 202 9.04 14.52 12.71
N GLU A 203 8.64 15.74 12.34
CA GLU A 203 7.37 16.37 12.72
C GLU A 203 6.66 16.88 11.47
N TYR A 204 5.36 16.63 11.39
CA TYR A 204 4.47 17.26 10.42
C TYR A 204 3.32 17.95 11.15
N ARG A 205 2.97 19.17 10.72
CA ARG A 205 1.88 19.96 11.27
C ARG A 205 1.05 20.54 10.14
N GLN A 206 -0.27 20.43 10.27
CA GLN A 206 -1.23 21.16 9.46
C GLN A 206 -2.13 22.02 10.36
N THR A 207 -2.31 23.28 10.00
CA THR A 207 -3.29 24.16 10.64
C THR A 207 -4.16 24.81 9.59
N VAL A 208 -5.48 24.73 9.76
CA VAL A 208 -6.46 25.35 8.87
C VAL A 208 -7.19 26.44 9.62
N ASN A 209 -7.12 27.65 9.09
CA ASN A 209 -7.77 28.83 9.64
C ASN A 209 -8.70 29.43 8.59
N VAL A 210 -9.91 29.80 8.99
CA VAL A 210 -10.90 30.41 8.10
C VAL A 210 -11.33 31.75 8.64
N GLN A 211 -11.21 32.77 7.80
CA GLN A 211 -11.55 34.15 8.14
C GLN A 211 -12.35 34.77 6.98
N GLY A 212 -13.68 34.85 7.16
CA GLY A 212 -14.57 35.34 6.11
C GLY A 212 -14.42 34.50 4.83
N THR A 213 -13.97 35.12 3.75
CA THR A 213 -13.75 34.51 2.43
C THR A 213 -12.38 33.86 2.25
N LEU A 214 -11.48 33.99 3.23
CA LEU A 214 -10.11 33.49 3.13
C LEU A 214 -9.94 32.20 3.94
N VAL A 215 -9.56 31.12 3.26
CA VAL A 215 -9.10 29.87 3.89
C VAL A 215 -7.58 29.85 3.82
N SER A 216 -6.92 29.74 4.98
CA SER A 216 -5.47 29.65 5.08
C SER A 216 -5.08 28.30 5.68
N ILE A 217 -4.30 27.54 4.91
CA ILE A 217 -3.79 26.22 5.30
C ILE A 217 -2.28 26.35 5.47
N TYR A 218 -1.78 25.99 6.64
CA TYR A 218 -0.38 26.05 7.02
C TYR A 218 0.14 24.65 7.21
N ASP A 219 1.00 24.19 6.32
CA ASP A 219 1.65 22.89 6.38
C ASP A 219 3.14 23.10 6.69
N ARG A 220 3.68 22.36 7.67
CA ARG A 220 5.10 22.38 7.98
C ARG A 220 5.62 20.97 8.15
N PHE A 221 6.75 20.67 7.53
CA PHE A 221 7.51 19.44 7.75
C PHE A 221 8.90 19.76 8.25
N ARG A 222 9.33 19.05 9.30
CA ARG A 222 10.67 19.17 9.87
C ARG A 222 11.28 17.79 10.09
N SER A 223 12.49 17.57 9.57
CA SER A 223 13.26 16.39 9.94
C SER A 223 13.99 16.61 11.27
N ARG A 224 14.07 15.56 12.09
CA ARG A 224 14.69 15.56 13.42
C ARG A 224 15.95 14.69 13.50
N THR A 225 16.18 13.86 12.48
CA THR A 225 17.33 12.97 12.33
C THR A 225 17.79 12.90 10.88
N ASP A 226 19.06 12.60 10.66
CA ASP A 226 19.70 12.35 9.35
C ASP A 226 19.64 10.88 8.94
N HIS A 227 19.11 9.99 9.79
CA HIS A 227 18.91 8.58 9.44
C HIS A 227 17.78 7.92 10.25
N ILE A 228 17.20 6.87 9.67
CA ILE A 228 16.21 6.00 10.30
C ILE A 228 16.82 4.62 10.50
N MET A 229 16.81 4.10 11.73
CA MET A 229 17.30 2.76 12.04
C MET A 229 16.35 1.67 11.50
N PRO A 230 16.86 0.48 11.12
CA PRO A 230 16.02 -0.62 10.66
C PRO A 230 14.84 -0.97 11.59
N ALA A 231 15.07 -0.93 12.90
CA ALA A 231 14.06 -1.23 13.91
C ALA A 231 12.90 -0.21 13.93
N ASP A 232 13.14 1.01 13.47
CA ASP A 232 12.17 2.11 13.49
C ASP A 232 11.39 2.24 12.17
N MET A 233 11.82 1.56 11.10
CA MET A 233 11.24 1.69 9.75
C MET A 233 9.73 1.50 9.70
N ALA A 234 9.22 0.48 10.40
CA ALA A 234 7.77 0.21 10.44
C ALA A 234 6.99 1.33 11.14
N ARG A 235 7.51 1.84 12.27
CA ARG A 235 6.90 2.95 13.01
C ARG A 235 6.90 4.23 12.17
N VAL A 236 8.05 4.58 11.61
CA VAL A 236 8.21 5.80 10.81
C VAL A 236 7.34 5.74 9.56
N SER A 237 7.31 4.59 8.86
CA SER A 237 6.47 4.43 7.66
C SER A 237 4.98 4.58 7.96
N ALA A 238 4.49 4.04 9.09
CA ALA A 238 3.11 4.21 9.52
C ALA A 238 2.81 5.68 9.86
N LYS A 239 3.73 6.38 10.54
CA LYS A 239 3.59 7.82 10.85
C LYS A 239 3.62 8.69 9.59
N LEU A 240 4.47 8.39 8.62
CA LEU A 240 4.52 9.08 7.33
C LEU A 240 3.19 8.94 6.57
N GLU A 241 2.56 7.77 6.64
CA GLU A 241 1.23 7.56 6.04
C GLU A 241 0.17 8.45 6.68
N VAL A 242 0.12 8.49 8.03
CA VAL A 242 -0.81 9.37 8.75
C VAL A 242 -0.58 10.83 8.37
N ALA A 243 0.67 11.29 8.30
CA ALA A 243 0.99 12.65 7.87
C ALA A 243 0.57 12.91 6.41
N PHE A 244 0.76 11.93 5.53
CA PHE A 244 0.40 12.03 4.12
C PHE A 244 -1.11 12.12 3.90
N ASP A 245 -1.93 11.45 4.71
CA ASP A 245 -3.39 11.50 4.61
C ASP A 245 -3.98 12.86 4.97
N TRP A 246 -3.37 13.54 5.93
CA TRP A 246 -3.73 14.91 6.27
C TRP A 246 -3.17 15.93 5.27
N LEU A 247 -2.26 15.52 4.38
CA LEU A 247 -1.57 16.44 3.49
C LEU A 247 -2.50 17.04 2.43
N GLY A 248 -2.53 18.37 2.38
CA GLY A 248 -3.41 19.12 1.50
C GLY A 248 -4.80 19.30 2.10
N TYR A 249 -5.74 19.84 1.32
CA TYR A 249 -7.07 20.16 1.82
C TYR A 249 -8.10 20.08 0.71
N SER A 250 -9.34 19.72 1.04
CA SER A 250 -10.43 19.56 0.07
C SER A 250 -11.58 20.50 0.44
N LEU A 251 -12.09 21.21 -0.57
CA LEU A 251 -13.26 22.06 -0.46
C LEU A 251 -14.38 21.48 -1.30
N TYR A 252 -15.60 21.48 -0.75
CA TYR A 252 -16.77 20.89 -1.41
C TYR A 252 -17.88 21.91 -1.63
N THR A 253 -18.45 21.92 -2.83
CA THR A 253 -19.71 22.60 -3.11
C THR A 253 -20.72 21.64 -3.69
N ASN A 254 -22.01 21.91 -3.56
CA ASN A 254 -23.01 21.22 -4.38
C ASN A 254 -22.95 21.72 -5.83
N GLU A 255 -23.77 21.16 -6.71
CA GLU A 255 -23.81 21.58 -8.13
C GLU A 255 -24.18 23.06 -8.33
N GLN A 256 -24.85 23.68 -7.35
CA GLN A 256 -25.25 25.09 -7.34
C GLN A 256 -24.17 26.02 -6.75
N GLY A 257 -22.99 25.49 -6.41
CA GLY A 257 -21.88 26.27 -5.85
C GLY A 257 -22.03 26.66 -4.37
N LYS A 258 -22.97 26.07 -3.64
CA LYS A 258 -23.09 26.24 -2.18
C LYS A 258 -22.19 25.27 -1.46
N GLN A 259 -21.56 25.72 -0.38
CA GLN A 259 -20.73 24.88 0.49
C GLN A 259 -21.47 23.61 0.93
N VAL A 260 -20.75 22.48 0.90
CA VAL A 260 -21.15 21.21 1.50
C VAL A 260 -20.19 20.91 2.66
N GLU A 261 -20.67 20.17 3.65
CA GLU A 261 -19.86 19.76 4.81
C GLU A 261 -18.64 18.95 4.35
N ARG A 262 -17.49 19.20 5.00
CA ARG A 262 -16.24 18.51 4.70
C ARG A 262 -16.22 17.17 5.44
N GLU A 263 -15.99 16.10 4.69
CA GLU A 263 -15.57 14.83 5.25
C GLU A 263 -14.06 14.90 5.54
N ALA A 264 -13.66 14.77 6.80
CA ALA A 264 -12.25 14.65 7.14
C ALA A 264 -11.67 13.38 6.47
N PRO A 265 -10.39 13.40 6.05
CA PRO A 265 -9.72 12.20 5.57
C PRO A 265 -9.92 11.08 6.59
N ALA A 266 -10.40 9.91 6.14
CA ALA A 266 -10.42 8.75 6.99
C ALA A 266 -8.97 8.48 7.41
N PRO A 267 -8.64 8.40 8.71
CA PRO A 267 -7.25 8.25 9.11
C PRO A 267 -6.65 6.99 8.48
N ALA A 268 -5.46 7.07 7.88
CA ALA A 268 -4.65 5.87 7.60
C ALA A 268 -4.32 5.20 8.92
N GLY A 269 -4.98 4.07 9.17
CA GLY A 269 -4.97 3.39 10.47
C GLY A 269 -6.29 3.51 11.24
N GLY A 270 -7.25 4.27 10.71
CA GLY A 270 -8.66 4.12 11.01
C GLY A 270 -9.08 2.68 10.75
N LYS A 271 -9.89 2.15 11.65
CA LYS A 271 -10.38 0.76 11.62
C LYS A 271 -10.74 0.40 10.19
N VAL A 272 -10.02 -0.52 9.56
CA VAL A 272 -10.37 -1.14 8.27
C VAL A 272 -11.89 -1.33 8.28
N HIS A 273 -12.60 -0.53 7.50
CA HIS A 273 -14.06 -0.56 7.58
C HIS A 273 -14.50 -1.93 7.10
N PHE A 274 -15.10 -2.69 8.02
CA PHE A 274 -15.36 -4.09 7.78
C PHE A 274 -16.47 -4.24 6.75
N ASN A 275 -16.15 -4.90 5.64
CA ASN A 275 -17.11 -5.11 4.56
C ASN A 275 -18.00 -6.33 4.88
N TRP A 276 -19.12 -6.08 5.56
CA TRP A 276 -20.05 -7.13 5.98
C TRP A 276 -20.61 -7.96 4.82
N THR A 277 -20.80 -7.36 3.63
CA THR A 277 -21.36 -8.09 2.48
C THR A 277 -20.37 -9.13 1.95
N ILE A 278 -19.10 -8.74 1.79
CA ILE A 278 -18.04 -9.65 1.39
C ILE A 278 -17.79 -10.71 2.47
N ALA A 279 -17.86 -10.34 3.75
CA ALA A 279 -17.72 -11.29 4.85
C ALA A 279 -18.83 -12.36 4.85
N LEU A 280 -20.09 -11.96 4.68
CA LEU A 280 -21.23 -12.88 4.57
C LEU A 280 -21.11 -13.79 3.33
N LEU A 281 -20.68 -13.23 2.20
CA LEU A 281 -20.41 -14.00 0.99
C LEU A 281 -19.27 -15.01 1.20
N GLY A 282 -18.19 -14.59 1.83
CA GLY A 282 -17.07 -15.46 2.19
C GLY A 282 -17.48 -16.60 3.11
N LEU A 283 -18.36 -16.34 4.09
CA LEU A 283 -18.92 -17.35 4.98
C LEU A 283 -19.79 -18.35 4.22
N MET A 284 -20.65 -17.88 3.32
CA MET A 284 -21.47 -18.74 2.45
C MET A 284 -20.59 -19.64 1.56
N LEU A 285 -19.58 -19.05 0.90
CA LEU A 285 -18.63 -19.79 0.05
C LEU A 285 -17.85 -20.84 0.85
N THR A 286 -17.42 -20.48 2.06
CA THR A 286 -16.75 -21.42 2.97
C THR A 286 -17.67 -22.60 3.32
N GLY A 287 -18.94 -22.33 3.60
CA GLY A 287 -19.95 -23.37 3.84
C GLY A 287 -20.11 -24.33 2.64
N VAL A 288 -20.13 -23.79 1.42
CA VAL A 288 -20.18 -24.59 0.17
C VAL A 288 -18.94 -25.48 0.05
N TRP A 289 -17.74 -24.93 0.28
CA TRP A 289 -16.51 -25.71 0.23
C TRP A 289 -16.42 -26.79 1.30
N ILE A 290 -16.88 -26.50 2.53
CA ILE A 290 -16.98 -27.48 3.61
C ILE A 290 -17.94 -28.60 3.23
N ALA A 291 -19.12 -28.28 2.67
CA ALA A 291 -20.08 -29.28 2.22
C ALA A 291 -19.48 -30.18 1.12
N LEU A 292 -18.77 -29.60 0.14
CA LEU A 292 -18.06 -30.36 -0.90
C LEU A 292 -16.95 -31.24 -0.29
N ALA A 293 -16.19 -30.71 0.68
CA ALA A 293 -15.15 -31.45 1.38
C ALA A 293 -15.72 -32.62 2.19
N ILE A 294 -16.88 -32.45 2.84
CA ILE A 294 -17.60 -33.52 3.54
C ILE A 294 -18.12 -34.57 2.53
N MET A 295 -18.66 -34.13 1.39
CA MET A 295 -19.12 -35.03 0.34
C MET A 295 -17.97 -35.88 -0.21
N LEU A 296 -16.83 -35.24 -0.50
CA LEU A 296 -15.60 -35.93 -0.90
C LEU A 296 -15.09 -36.84 0.21
N TYR A 297 -15.12 -36.41 1.47
CA TYR A 297 -14.76 -37.26 2.61
C TYR A 297 -15.67 -38.48 2.75
N ARG A 298 -16.90 -38.46 2.24
CA ARG A 298 -17.78 -39.62 2.26
C ARG A 298 -17.62 -40.54 1.04
N TYR A 299 -16.87 -40.12 0.03
CA TYR A 299 -16.67 -40.87 -1.20
C TYR A 299 -15.50 -41.86 -1.11
N ASP A 300 -15.75 -43.13 -1.43
CA ASP A 300 -14.73 -44.18 -1.51
C ASP A 300 -14.47 -44.57 -2.98
N PRO A 301 -13.25 -44.32 -3.53
CA PRO A 301 -12.93 -44.69 -4.90
C PRO A 301 -12.79 -46.22 -5.07
N PRO A 302 -13.10 -46.81 -6.25
CA PRO A 302 -12.99 -48.26 -6.49
C PRO A 302 -11.54 -48.76 -6.54
N ALA A 303 -11.28 -49.99 -6.10
CA ALA A 303 -9.96 -50.67 -6.01
C ALA A 303 -9.13 -50.53 -7.29
N LYS A 304 -7.86 -50.10 -7.20
CA LYS A 304 -6.93 -50.26 -8.33
C LYS A 304 -6.48 -51.73 -8.36
N PRO A 305 -6.33 -52.35 -9.55
CA PRO A 305 -5.81 -53.71 -9.65
C PRO A 305 -4.44 -53.82 -8.95
N GLY A 306 -4.27 -54.77 -8.03
CA GLY A 306 -3.03 -54.98 -7.27
C GLY A 306 -2.85 -54.11 -6.01
N GLN A 307 -3.90 -53.43 -5.55
CA GLN A 307 -3.85 -52.64 -4.31
C GLN A 307 -3.98 -53.54 -3.07
N ALA A 308 -3.11 -53.33 -2.08
CA ALA A 308 -3.05 -54.18 -0.88
C ALA A 308 -4.33 -54.06 -0.03
N THR A 309 -4.81 -55.21 0.49
CA THR A 309 -6.04 -55.33 1.31
C THR A 309 -5.77 -55.48 2.81
N GLY A 310 -4.55 -55.14 3.28
CA GLY A 310 -4.13 -55.25 4.69
C GLY A 310 -4.08 -53.90 5.45
N PRO A 311 -3.65 -53.90 6.73
CA PRO A 311 -3.41 -52.67 7.48
C PRO A 311 -2.28 -51.89 6.81
N GLY A 312 -2.60 -50.74 6.21
CA GLY A 312 -1.69 -50.01 5.31
C GLY A 312 -0.30 -49.76 5.93
N GLU A 313 0.75 -49.79 5.10
CA GLU A 313 2.14 -49.59 5.53
C GLU A 313 2.30 -48.28 6.35
N LYS A 314 3.29 -48.23 7.25
CA LYS A 314 3.62 -47.00 7.99
C LYS A 314 4.13 -45.91 7.03
N ILE A 315 3.87 -44.65 7.38
CA ILE A 315 4.37 -43.48 6.63
C ILE A 315 5.90 -43.49 6.76
N GLY A 316 6.61 -43.45 5.63
CA GLY A 316 8.07 -43.55 5.61
C GLY A 316 8.70 -43.23 4.24
N GLY A 317 10.02 -43.06 4.22
CA GLY A 317 10.76 -42.62 3.03
C GLY A 317 10.31 -41.23 2.56
N TRP A 318 10.17 -41.04 1.24
CA TRP A 318 9.73 -39.77 0.63
C TRP A 318 8.35 -39.27 1.12
N LEU A 319 7.51 -40.15 1.69
CA LEU A 319 6.24 -39.71 2.30
C LEU A 319 6.43 -38.85 3.55
N VAL A 320 7.59 -38.89 4.20
CA VAL A 320 7.88 -38.01 5.35
C VAL A 320 7.96 -36.55 4.89
N LEU A 321 8.59 -36.27 3.75
CA LEU A 321 8.64 -34.91 3.18
C LEU A 321 7.25 -34.42 2.79
N VAL A 322 6.41 -35.31 2.26
CA VAL A 322 5.01 -34.98 1.97
C VAL A 322 4.22 -34.72 3.26
N ALA A 323 4.45 -35.51 4.31
CA ALA A 323 3.79 -35.33 5.61
C ALA A 323 4.10 -33.95 6.20
N ILE A 324 5.36 -33.50 6.11
CA ILE A 324 5.77 -32.14 6.50
C ILE A 324 4.99 -31.11 5.70
N GLY A 325 5.04 -31.18 4.36
CA GLY A 325 4.35 -30.22 3.49
C GLY A 325 2.83 -30.17 3.74
N VAL A 326 2.18 -31.33 3.84
CA VAL A 326 0.74 -31.45 4.11
C VAL A 326 0.36 -30.89 5.49
N SER A 327 1.26 -30.96 6.47
CA SER A 327 1.03 -30.38 7.81
C SER A 327 1.15 -28.85 7.81
N PHE A 328 2.06 -28.30 7.01
CA PHE A 328 2.28 -26.83 6.94
C PHE A 328 1.31 -26.12 5.98
N ASN A 329 0.81 -26.81 4.96
CA ASN A 329 -0.04 -26.22 3.93
C ASN A 329 -1.31 -25.50 4.46
N PRO A 330 -2.05 -26.02 5.45
CA PRO A 330 -3.20 -25.30 6.02
C PRO A 330 -2.84 -23.95 6.63
N PHE A 331 -1.70 -23.88 7.34
CA PHE A 331 -1.22 -22.63 7.95
C PHE A 331 -0.76 -21.63 6.89
N ARG A 332 -0.09 -22.11 5.84
CA ARG A 332 0.28 -21.28 4.68
C ARG A 332 -0.96 -20.71 3.98
N ALA A 333 -1.96 -21.55 3.69
CA ALA A 333 -3.20 -21.13 3.05
C ALA A 333 -3.97 -20.12 3.90
N LEU A 334 -3.94 -20.29 5.23
CA LEU A 334 -4.55 -19.35 6.17
C LEU A 334 -3.81 -18.01 6.22
N LYS A 335 -2.48 -18.01 6.25
CA LYS A 335 -1.65 -16.80 6.17
C LYS A 335 -1.94 -16.03 4.88
N GLU A 336 -1.97 -16.72 3.74
CA GLU A 336 -2.29 -16.13 2.44
C GLU A 336 -3.71 -15.53 2.41
N LEU A 337 -4.69 -16.18 3.06
CA LEU A 337 -6.02 -15.62 3.23
C LEU A 337 -6.00 -14.31 4.04
N PHE A 338 -5.22 -14.23 5.12
CA PHE A 338 -5.12 -13.00 5.91
C PHE A 338 -4.41 -11.87 5.14
N GLU A 339 -3.38 -12.20 4.36
CA GLU A 339 -2.64 -11.24 3.53
C GLU A 339 -3.50 -10.62 2.43
N MET A 340 -4.51 -11.34 1.91
CA MET A 340 -5.44 -10.79 0.92
C MET A 340 -6.60 -9.97 1.52
N LEU A 341 -6.95 -10.12 2.80
CA LEU A 341 -8.12 -9.42 3.38
C LEU A 341 -8.14 -7.89 3.21
N PRO A 342 -7.01 -7.14 3.25
CA PRO A 342 -7.03 -5.68 3.11
C PRO A 342 -7.66 -5.16 1.83
N VAL A 343 -7.59 -5.91 0.71
CA VAL A 343 -8.23 -5.50 -0.56
C VAL A 343 -9.75 -5.59 -0.52
N TYR A 344 -10.29 -6.37 0.43
CA TYR A 344 -11.73 -6.56 0.64
C TYR A 344 -12.30 -5.65 1.73
N SER A 345 -11.52 -4.72 2.28
CA SER A 345 -12.04 -3.67 3.15
C SER A 345 -13.11 -2.86 2.41
N LEU A 346 -14.03 -2.22 3.12
CA LEU A 346 -15.10 -1.43 2.50
C LEU A 346 -14.50 -0.34 1.59
N ASP A 347 -13.45 0.33 2.05
CA ASP A 347 -12.81 1.45 1.37
C ASP A 347 -11.99 0.97 0.16
N SER A 348 -11.11 -0.04 0.33
CA SER A 348 -10.31 -0.61 -0.77
C SER A 348 -11.19 -1.23 -1.86
N TRP A 349 -12.24 -1.94 -1.45
CA TRP A 349 -13.20 -2.55 -2.36
C TRP A 349 -13.93 -1.49 -3.18
N ALA A 350 -14.44 -0.43 -2.52
CA ALA A 350 -15.14 0.66 -3.20
C ALA A 350 -14.22 1.39 -4.18
N ALA A 351 -12.94 1.61 -3.83
CA ALA A 351 -12.00 2.36 -4.67
C ALA A 351 -11.77 1.76 -6.07
N ILE A 352 -11.86 0.43 -6.21
CA ILE A 352 -11.56 -0.28 -7.46
C ILE A 352 -12.80 -0.92 -8.12
N THR A 353 -13.90 -1.09 -7.39
CA THR A 353 -15.13 -1.73 -7.92
C THR A 353 -16.31 -0.77 -8.12
N SER A 354 -16.24 0.46 -7.58
CA SER A 354 -17.27 1.46 -7.83
C SER A 354 -17.07 2.10 -9.20
N LEU A 355 -18.17 2.37 -9.93
CA LEU A 355 -18.15 2.93 -11.29
C LEU A 355 -17.42 4.28 -11.42
N ASP A 356 -17.27 5.03 -10.32
CA ASP A 356 -16.61 6.34 -10.29
C ASP A 356 -15.25 6.29 -9.58
N GLY A 357 -14.76 5.10 -9.22
CA GLY A 357 -13.42 4.91 -8.67
C GLY A 357 -12.35 5.28 -9.70
N ALA A 358 -11.32 6.01 -9.28
CA ALA A 358 -10.23 6.44 -10.17
C ALA A 358 -9.48 5.25 -10.83
N ALA A 359 -9.53 4.08 -10.22
CA ALA A 359 -8.95 2.83 -10.72
C ALA A 359 -10.02 1.80 -11.14
N TYR A 360 -11.26 2.24 -11.39
CA TYR A 360 -12.36 1.34 -11.73
C TYR A 360 -12.10 0.57 -13.02
N HIS A 361 -12.38 -0.72 -12.96
CA HIS A 361 -12.43 -1.59 -14.12
C HIS A 361 -13.48 -2.69 -13.88
N PRO A 362 -14.32 -3.03 -14.89
CA PRO A 362 -15.37 -4.04 -14.73
C PRO A 362 -14.87 -5.43 -14.29
N LEU A 363 -13.59 -5.73 -14.52
CA LEU A 363 -12.98 -7.02 -14.14
C LEU A 363 -12.46 -7.06 -12.69
N TRP A 364 -12.39 -5.95 -11.94
CA TRP A 364 -11.91 -5.98 -10.55
C TRP A 364 -12.77 -6.86 -9.65
N ALA A 365 -14.07 -6.56 -9.57
CA ALA A 365 -15.01 -7.32 -8.74
C ALA A 365 -15.03 -8.82 -9.07
N PRO A 366 -15.23 -9.27 -10.33
CA PRO A 366 -15.27 -10.71 -10.63
C PRO A 366 -13.93 -11.40 -10.39
N THR A 367 -12.79 -10.74 -10.68
CA THR A 367 -11.46 -11.32 -10.44
C THR A 367 -11.19 -11.51 -8.96
N LEU A 368 -11.52 -10.51 -8.13
CA LEU A 368 -11.32 -10.55 -6.68
C LEU A 368 -12.28 -11.54 -5.99
N LEU A 369 -13.54 -11.62 -6.41
CA LEU A 369 -14.48 -12.60 -5.87
C LEU A 369 -14.07 -14.03 -6.23
N PHE A 370 -13.60 -14.26 -7.45
CA PHE A 370 -13.04 -15.54 -7.85
C PHE A 370 -11.81 -15.90 -7.01
N ALA A 371 -10.87 -14.96 -6.83
CA ALA A 371 -9.69 -15.15 -6.01
C ALA A 371 -10.04 -15.52 -4.56
N LEU A 372 -11.03 -14.83 -3.96
CA LEU A 372 -11.53 -15.15 -2.63
C LEU A 372 -12.12 -16.56 -2.57
N ALA A 373 -12.98 -16.91 -3.51
CA ALA A 373 -13.58 -18.25 -3.55
C ALA A 373 -12.52 -19.35 -3.70
N ALA A 374 -11.50 -19.14 -4.54
CA ALA A 374 -10.40 -20.06 -4.75
C ALA A 374 -9.51 -20.18 -3.50
N GLN A 375 -9.20 -19.09 -2.81
CA GLN A 375 -8.39 -19.13 -1.60
C GLN A 375 -9.13 -19.82 -0.45
N LEU A 376 -10.43 -19.57 -0.29
CA LEU A 376 -11.25 -20.28 0.70
C LEU A 376 -11.30 -21.78 0.40
N ALA A 377 -11.37 -22.17 -0.88
CA ALA A 377 -11.26 -23.58 -1.27
C ALA A 377 -9.90 -24.16 -0.85
N GLN A 378 -8.80 -23.45 -1.07
CA GLN A 378 -7.46 -23.90 -0.65
C GLN A 378 -7.38 -24.15 0.85
N VAL A 379 -7.91 -23.24 1.68
CA VAL A 379 -7.94 -23.43 3.14
C VAL A 379 -8.69 -24.71 3.51
N VAL A 380 -9.88 -24.93 2.95
CA VAL A 380 -10.70 -26.12 3.27
C VAL A 380 -10.06 -27.41 2.77
N PHE A 381 -9.58 -27.45 1.52
CA PHE A 381 -9.07 -28.68 0.91
C PHE A 381 -7.66 -29.06 1.37
N THR A 382 -6.84 -28.10 1.80
CA THR A 382 -5.56 -28.42 2.45
C THR A 382 -5.78 -29.13 3.79
N VAL A 383 -6.76 -28.69 4.58
CA VAL A 383 -7.19 -29.40 5.81
C VAL A 383 -7.72 -30.80 5.49
N LEU A 384 -8.62 -30.93 4.50
CA LEU A 384 -9.11 -32.24 4.07
C LEU A 384 -7.96 -33.17 3.66
N THR A 385 -7.00 -32.65 2.90
CA THR A 385 -5.82 -33.41 2.47
C THR A 385 -4.99 -33.89 3.65
N ALA A 386 -4.79 -33.05 4.68
CA ALA A 386 -4.12 -33.45 5.91
C ALA A 386 -4.86 -34.58 6.64
N VAL A 387 -6.17 -34.45 6.82
CA VAL A 387 -7.00 -35.49 7.44
C VAL A 387 -6.91 -36.81 6.66
N LEU A 388 -7.10 -36.77 5.35
CA LEU A 388 -7.01 -37.96 4.49
C LEU A 388 -5.62 -38.60 4.53
N PHE A 389 -4.57 -37.78 4.67
CA PHE A 389 -3.19 -38.24 4.70
C PHE A 389 -2.89 -39.05 5.96
N PHE A 390 -3.22 -38.52 7.13
CA PHE A 390 -2.95 -39.20 8.40
C PHE A 390 -3.88 -40.38 8.66
N GLN A 391 -5.10 -40.34 8.12
CA GLN A 391 -6.00 -41.51 8.11
C GLN A 391 -5.62 -42.56 7.05
N LYS A 392 -4.55 -42.31 6.26
CA LYS A 392 -4.11 -43.12 5.11
C LYS A 392 -5.25 -43.54 4.19
N ARG A 393 -6.13 -42.59 3.89
CA ARG A 393 -7.33 -42.84 3.10
C ARG A 393 -6.99 -43.00 1.63
N ARG A 394 -7.67 -43.95 1.00
CA ARG A 394 -7.47 -44.30 -0.40
C ARG A 394 -7.82 -43.19 -1.38
N LEU A 395 -8.66 -42.25 -0.95
CA LEU A 395 -9.05 -41.07 -1.72
C LEU A 395 -7.93 -40.02 -1.82
N LEU A 396 -6.96 -40.02 -0.89
CA LEU A 396 -5.95 -38.97 -0.79
C LEU A 396 -5.25 -38.67 -2.13
N PRO A 397 -4.70 -39.65 -2.89
CA PRO A 397 -3.91 -39.32 -4.08
C PRO A 397 -4.71 -38.53 -5.12
N ARG A 398 -6.03 -38.78 -5.24
CA ARG A 398 -6.90 -38.04 -6.16
C ARG A 398 -7.15 -36.61 -5.66
N VAL A 399 -7.41 -36.45 -4.37
CA VAL A 399 -7.67 -35.13 -3.76
C VAL A 399 -6.41 -34.27 -3.76
N TYR A 400 -5.24 -34.84 -3.44
CA TYR A 400 -3.96 -34.13 -3.46
C TYR A 400 -3.63 -33.59 -4.86
N ILE A 401 -3.74 -34.44 -5.89
CA ILE A 401 -3.48 -34.04 -7.28
C ILE A 401 -4.53 -33.04 -7.76
N GLY A 402 -5.81 -33.28 -7.47
CA GLY A 402 -6.91 -32.39 -7.82
C GLY A 402 -6.76 -31.01 -7.21
N LEU A 403 -6.33 -30.93 -5.93
CA LEU A 403 -6.05 -29.66 -5.25
C LEU A 403 -4.91 -28.90 -5.90
N GLY A 404 -3.82 -29.59 -6.26
CA GLY A 404 -2.70 -28.99 -6.99
C GLY A 404 -3.11 -28.43 -8.35
N VAL A 405 -3.80 -29.23 -9.16
CA VAL A 405 -4.31 -28.81 -10.48
C VAL A 405 -5.30 -27.65 -10.35
N GLY A 406 -6.23 -27.73 -9.38
CA GLY A 406 -7.18 -26.66 -9.10
C GLY A 406 -6.48 -25.36 -8.67
N SER A 407 -5.42 -25.45 -7.86
CA SER A 407 -4.59 -24.29 -7.49
C SER A 407 -3.94 -23.65 -8.72
N LEU A 408 -3.38 -24.45 -9.62
CA LEU A 408 -2.73 -23.96 -10.83
C LEU A 408 -3.72 -23.29 -11.77
N LEU A 409 -4.89 -23.90 -11.98
CA LEU A 409 -5.96 -23.32 -12.81
C LEU A 409 -6.49 -22.02 -12.21
N SER A 410 -6.67 -21.97 -10.88
CA SER A 410 -7.13 -20.75 -10.20
C SER A 410 -6.10 -19.63 -10.34
N ALA A 411 -4.82 -19.93 -10.13
CA ALA A 411 -3.74 -18.96 -10.32
C ALA A 411 -3.68 -18.44 -11.77
N LEU A 412 -3.85 -19.32 -12.76
CA LEU A 412 -3.88 -18.92 -14.17
C LEU A 412 -5.08 -18.00 -14.48
N ILE A 413 -6.26 -18.32 -13.97
CA ILE A 413 -7.46 -17.49 -14.14
C ILE A 413 -7.25 -16.11 -13.50
N CYS A 414 -6.67 -16.04 -12.30
CA CYS A 414 -6.34 -14.77 -11.64
C CYS A 414 -5.32 -13.96 -12.46
N VAL A 415 -4.26 -14.58 -12.97
CA VAL A 415 -3.25 -13.91 -13.80
C VAL A 415 -3.88 -13.37 -15.08
N ILE A 416 -4.74 -14.15 -15.74
CA ILE A 416 -5.47 -13.71 -16.95
C ILE A 416 -6.40 -12.53 -16.61
N GLY A 417 -7.15 -12.61 -15.51
CA GLY A 417 -8.04 -11.55 -15.04
C GLY A 417 -7.30 -10.25 -14.76
N LEU A 418 -6.18 -10.32 -14.02
CA LEU A 418 -5.33 -9.16 -13.72
C LEU A 418 -4.66 -8.59 -14.96
N SER A 419 -4.17 -9.44 -15.87
CA SER A 419 -3.55 -8.99 -17.13
C SER A 419 -4.52 -8.25 -18.05
N ALA A 420 -5.83 -8.44 -17.87
CA ALA A 420 -6.87 -7.76 -18.61
C ALA A 420 -7.31 -6.43 -17.96
N ILE A 421 -6.72 -6.04 -16.82
CA ILE A 421 -7.01 -4.80 -16.11
C ILE A 421 -5.84 -3.82 -16.34
N PRO A 422 -6.08 -2.66 -16.98
CA PRO A 422 -5.07 -1.62 -17.13
C PRO A 422 -4.58 -1.12 -15.76
N GLY A 423 -3.26 -1.07 -15.55
CA GLY A 423 -2.63 -0.66 -14.29
C GLY A 423 -2.34 -1.80 -13.30
N ALA A 424 -2.78 -3.03 -13.56
CA ALA A 424 -2.52 -4.22 -12.75
C ALA A 424 -1.41 -5.13 -13.33
N GLU A 425 -0.62 -4.63 -14.29
CA GLU A 425 0.35 -5.44 -15.05
C GLU A 425 1.50 -5.95 -14.17
N ASN A 426 1.88 -5.18 -13.15
CA ASN A 426 2.91 -5.58 -12.20
C ASN A 426 2.42 -6.69 -11.28
N ASP A 427 1.18 -6.60 -10.78
CA ASP A 427 0.56 -7.64 -9.96
C ASP A 427 0.41 -8.94 -10.76
N ALA A 428 -0.06 -8.86 -12.00
CA ALA A 428 -0.17 -10.02 -12.88
C ALA A 428 1.18 -10.72 -13.11
N LYS A 429 2.26 -9.95 -13.33
CA LYS A 429 3.61 -10.48 -13.49
C LYS A 429 4.12 -11.13 -12.22
N GLU A 430 3.86 -10.53 -11.06
CA GLU A 430 4.28 -11.09 -9.77
C GLU A 430 3.63 -12.46 -9.52
N TRP A 431 2.33 -12.56 -9.77
CA TRP A 431 1.59 -13.82 -9.64
C TRP A 431 2.04 -14.87 -10.67
N ALA A 432 2.35 -14.45 -11.91
CA ALA A 432 2.82 -15.35 -12.96
C ALA A 432 4.18 -15.99 -12.64
N ARG A 433 5.05 -15.32 -11.87
CA ARG A 433 6.39 -15.84 -11.49
C ARG A 433 6.31 -17.13 -10.67
N ALA A 434 5.20 -17.36 -9.95
CA ALA A 434 5.02 -18.56 -9.15
C ALA A 434 4.61 -19.80 -10.00
N LEU A 435 4.03 -19.60 -11.18
CA LEU A 435 3.45 -20.68 -12.00
C LEU A 435 4.44 -21.79 -12.37
N PRO A 436 5.69 -21.53 -12.79
CA PRO A 436 6.63 -22.60 -13.15
C PRO A 436 6.98 -23.49 -11.94
N ILE A 437 7.17 -22.87 -10.77
CA ILE A 437 7.52 -23.58 -9.53
C ILE A 437 6.35 -24.47 -9.10
N VAL A 438 5.13 -23.92 -9.07
CA VAL A 438 3.92 -24.67 -8.71
C VAL A 438 3.68 -25.83 -9.68
N THR A 439 3.86 -25.60 -10.98
CA THR A 439 3.72 -26.63 -12.01
C THR A 439 4.72 -27.77 -11.80
N MET A 440 5.99 -27.45 -11.55
CA MET A 440 7.02 -28.45 -11.28
C MET A 440 6.68 -29.27 -10.04
N GLN A 441 6.22 -28.64 -8.96
CA GLN A 441 5.82 -29.34 -7.73
C GLN A 441 4.65 -30.30 -7.97
N ILE A 442 3.64 -29.89 -8.74
CA ILE A 442 2.50 -30.75 -9.10
C ILE A 442 2.97 -31.94 -9.94
N LEU A 443 3.87 -31.73 -10.92
CA LEU A 443 4.37 -32.81 -11.77
C LEU A 443 5.19 -33.83 -10.96
N VAL A 444 6.11 -33.36 -10.11
CA VAL A 444 6.97 -34.23 -9.28
C VAL A 444 6.12 -35.04 -8.30
N TRP A 445 5.31 -34.37 -7.47
CA TRP A 445 4.52 -35.05 -6.46
C TRP A 445 3.35 -35.82 -7.05
N GLY A 446 2.72 -35.32 -8.11
CA GLY A 446 1.67 -36.03 -8.84
C GLY A 446 2.17 -37.33 -9.45
N ALA A 447 3.33 -37.32 -10.11
CA ALA A 447 3.97 -38.53 -10.61
C ALA A 447 4.29 -39.52 -9.47
N TYR A 448 4.80 -39.01 -8.34
CA TYR A 448 5.06 -39.82 -7.15
C TYR A 448 3.78 -40.50 -6.62
N PHE A 449 2.70 -39.74 -6.45
CA PHE A 449 1.40 -40.27 -5.98
C PHE A 449 0.75 -41.26 -6.95
N LEU A 450 1.00 -41.15 -8.25
CA LEU A 450 0.44 -42.05 -9.26
C LEU A 450 1.25 -43.34 -9.45
N ARG A 451 2.59 -43.28 -9.39
CA ARG A 451 3.48 -44.40 -9.74
C ARG A 451 4.10 -45.13 -8.54
N SER A 452 4.15 -44.52 -7.36
CA SER A 452 4.84 -45.12 -6.21
C SER A 452 4.10 -46.33 -5.65
N LYS A 453 4.77 -47.49 -5.63
CA LYS A 453 4.27 -48.71 -4.96
C LYS A 453 4.03 -48.46 -3.46
N ARG A 454 4.85 -47.61 -2.82
CA ARG A 454 4.71 -47.26 -1.40
C ARG A 454 3.42 -46.48 -1.15
N VAL A 455 3.08 -45.52 -2.01
CA VAL A 455 1.81 -44.78 -1.94
C VAL A 455 0.63 -45.76 -2.05
N ALA A 456 0.66 -46.67 -3.02
CA ALA A 456 -0.40 -47.67 -3.21
C ALA A 456 -0.60 -48.60 -2.00
N ARG A 457 0.47 -48.93 -1.27
CA ARG A 457 0.44 -49.78 -0.06
C ARG A 457 0.14 -49.03 1.23
N THR A 458 0.39 -47.72 1.27
CA THR A 458 0.13 -46.88 2.45
C THR A 458 -1.34 -46.45 2.49
N PHE A 459 -1.88 -45.95 1.37
CA PHE A 459 -3.22 -45.36 1.31
C PHE A 459 -4.28 -46.38 0.86
N VAL A 460 -4.77 -47.17 1.81
CA VAL A 460 -5.68 -48.31 1.55
C VAL A 460 -7.02 -48.22 2.29
N HIS A 461 -7.14 -47.37 3.32
CA HIS A 461 -8.36 -47.31 4.14
C HIS A 461 -9.53 -46.64 3.38
N ILE A 462 -10.71 -47.20 3.60
CA ILE A 462 -12.02 -46.70 3.14
C ILE A 462 -12.82 -46.19 4.34
N ASN A 463 -13.90 -45.46 4.10
CA ASN A 463 -14.75 -44.95 5.17
C ASN A 463 -15.59 -46.08 5.81
N GLU A 464 -15.24 -46.51 7.03
CA GLU A 464 -15.90 -47.63 7.73
C GLU A 464 -17.41 -47.42 7.96
N THR A 465 -17.84 -46.17 8.15
CA THR A 465 -19.25 -45.78 8.27
C THR A 465 -20.06 -46.01 6.99
N ALA A 466 -19.42 -46.01 5.82
CA ALA A 466 -20.05 -46.36 4.55
C ALA A 466 -20.00 -47.87 4.27
N ALA A 467 -18.97 -48.56 4.79
CA ALA A 467 -18.81 -50.02 4.68
C ALA A 467 -19.88 -50.79 5.49
N THR A 468 -20.31 -50.27 6.64
CA THR A 468 -21.38 -50.87 7.47
C THR A 468 -22.76 -50.78 6.82
N ARG A 469 -23.07 -49.73 6.05
CA ARG A 469 -24.35 -49.63 5.29
C ARG A 469 -24.44 -50.58 4.09
N ARG A 470 -23.34 -51.18 3.65
CA ARG A 470 -23.29 -52.08 2.47
C ARG A 470 -23.34 -53.58 2.80
N ARG A 471 -23.41 -53.98 4.07
CA ARG A 471 -23.66 -55.39 4.43
C ARG A 471 -25.17 -55.63 4.59
N PRO A 472 -25.83 -56.38 3.69
CA PRO A 472 -27.12 -57.00 4.01
C PRO A 472 -26.89 -58.00 5.14
N GLY A 473 -27.86 -58.11 6.04
CA GLY A 473 -27.75 -58.79 7.34
C GLY A 473 -27.03 -60.15 7.32
N THR A 474 -26.19 -60.34 8.33
CA THR A 474 -25.76 -61.67 8.78
C THR A 474 -26.31 -61.81 10.20
N PRO A 475 -27.20 -62.78 10.51
CA PRO A 475 -27.69 -62.95 11.87
C PRO A 475 -26.57 -63.44 12.79
N LEU A 476 -26.64 -63.00 14.05
CA LEU A 476 -25.78 -63.44 15.15
C LEU A 476 -25.92 -64.95 15.41
N PRO A 477 -24.88 -65.64 15.89
CA PRO A 477 -25.01 -67.04 16.31
C PRO A 477 -25.81 -67.10 17.62
N GLU A 478 -26.92 -67.83 17.62
CA GLU A 478 -27.63 -68.22 18.83
C GLU A 478 -26.74 -69.16 19.65
N SER A 479 -26.38 -68.72 20.85
CA SER A 479 -25.84 -69.57 21.90
C SER A 479 -26.97 -70.11 22.77
N ALA A 480 -27.09 -71.44 22.79
CA ALA A 480 -27.51 -72.32 23.89
C ALA A 480 -28.86 -72.06 24.60
N GLY A 481 -29.77 -73.01 24.39
CA GLY A 481 -30.82 -73.38 25.36
C GLY A 481 -30.70 -74.86 25.70
N SER A 482 -30.11 -75.14 26.87
CA SER A 482 -30.39 -76.34 27.66
C SER A 482 -31.85 -76.28 28.11
N ASP A 483 -32.63 -77.33 27.87
CA ASP A 483 -33.48 -77.98 28.88
C ASP A 483 -34.24 -79.18 28.27
N ALA A 484 -34.35 -80.23 29.10
CA ALA A 484 -34.92 -81.58 28.92
C ALA A 484 -34.03 -82.66 28.30
#